data_AF-A0A8X6VKV6-F1
#
_entry.id   AF-A0A8X6VKV6-F1
#
_cell.length_a   1.000
_cell.length_b   1.000
_cell.length_c   1.000
_cell.angle_alpha   90.00
_cell.angle_beta   90.00
_cell.angle_gamma   90.00
#
_symmetry.space_group_name_H-M   'P 1'
#
loop_
_entity.id
_entity.type
_entity.pdbx_description
1 polymer ?
#
loop_
_entity_poly.entity_id
_entity_poly.type
_entity_poly.pdbx_seq_one_letter_code
_entity_poly.pdbx_strand_id
1 'polypeptide(L)'
;MTGHQKLKLLVIGRSKTPRCLKGAKSLEVNYDFNKKTWITSEISENWIQKLEKHMVKKRHKCALLLDNSPAHLKEINQKLKNVTVFYLPPNTISKLRPMDQE
;
A
#
# COMPACT_ATOMS: atom_id res chain seq x y z
N MET A 1 -15.19 13.91 -1.12
CA MET A 1 -13.89 14.09 -1.83
C MET A 1 -13.94 13.36 -3.18
N THR A 2 -13.80 14.06 -4.31
CA THR A 2 -13.64 13.42 -5.62
C THR A 2 -12.17 13.14 -5.90
N GLY A 3 -11.77 11.87 -5.82
CA GLY A 3 -10.42 11.42 -6.18
C GLY A 3 -10.30 11.15 -7.68
N HIS A 4 -9.58 12.02 -8.39
CA HIS A 4 -9.36 11.91 -9.84
C HIS A 4 -8.25 10.92 -10.23
N GLN A 5 -7.43 10.51 -9.26
CA GLN A 5 -6.37 9.53 -9.46
C GLN A 5 -6.56 8.36 -8.50
N LYS A 6 -6.89 7.19 -9.06
CA LYS A 6 -7.00 5.94 -8.31
C LYS A 6 -5.80 5.06 -8.62
N LEU A 7 -5.17 4.53 -7.56
CA LEU A 7 -4.13 3.52 -7.68
C LEU A 7 -4.76 2.14 -7.79
N LYS A 8 -4.06 1.22 -8.45
CA LYS A 8 -4.45 -0.19 -8.53
C LYS A 8 -4.41 -0.81 -7.14
N LEU A 9 -5.51 -1.42 -6.70
CA LEU A 9 -5.62 -2.04 -5.38
C LEU A 9 -4.58 -3.15 -5.20
N LEU A 10 -4.08 -3.30 -3.97
CA LEU A 10 -3.29 -4.45 -3.55
C LEU A 10 -4.18 -5.41 -2.75
N VAL A 11 -4.30 -6.64 -3.23
CA VAL A 11 -5.04 -7.73 -2.57
C VAL A 11 -4.02 -8.74 -2.04
N ILE A 12 -4.12 -9.06 -0.75
CA ILE A 12 -3.25 -10.03 -0.09
C ILE A 12 -4.06 -11.28 0.23
N GLY A 13 -3.78 -12.38 -0.47
CA GLY A 13 -4.45 -13.66 -0.22
C GLY A 13 -3.60 -14.63 0.59
N ARG A 14 -4.19 -15.77 0.95
CA ARG A 14 -3.49 -16.82 1.73
C ARG A 14 -2.51 -17.62 0.87
N SER A 15 -2.93 -17.95 -0.35
CA SER A 15 -2.19 -18.81 -1.28
C SER A 15 -1.42 -17.96 -2.28
N LYS A 16 -0.21 -18.39 -2.67
CA LYS A 16 0.51 -17.77 -3.79
C LYS A 16 -0.27 -17.90 -5.10
N THR A 17 -0.97 -19.02 -5.30
CA THR A 17 -1.77 -19.34 -6.48
C THR A 17 -3.16 -19.80 -6.04
N PRO A 18 -4.08 -18.87 -5.74
CA PRO A 18 -5.44 -19.24 -5.36
C PRO A 18 -6.17 -19.90 -6.54
N ARG A 19 -6.90 -20.98 -6.27
CA ARG A 19 -7.61 -21.76 -7.29
C ARG A 19 -8.59 -20.92 -8.11
N CYS A 20 -9.23 -19.93 -7.49
CA CYS A 20 -10.15 -19.02 -8.17
C CYS A 20 -9.48 -18.10 -9.20
N LEU A 21 -8.16 -17.91 -9.13
CA LEU A 21 -7.41 -17.12 -10.12
C LEU A 21 -6.66 -17.99 -11.13
N LYS A 22 -6.87 -19.32 -11.11
CA LYS A 22 -6.22 -20.24 -12.05
C LYS A 22 -6.70 -19.93 -13.47
N GLY A 23 -5.75 -19.70 -14.38
CA GLY A 23 -6.05 -19.37 -15.79
C GLY A 23 -6.32 -17.88 -16.05
N ALA A 24 -6.31 -17.02 -15.02
CA ALA A 24 -6.38 -15.58 -15.22
C ALA A 24 -5.10 -15.09 -15.92
N LYS A 25 -5.23 -14.54 -17.13
CA LYS A 25 -4.10 -13.99 -17.91
C LYS A 25 -3.60 -12.67 -17.34
N SER A 26 -4.50 -11.88 -16.75
CA SER A 26 -4.18 -10.62 -16.08
C SER A 26 -5.20 -10.34 -14.98
N LEU A 27 -4.79 -9.57 -13.98
CA LEU A 27 -5.66 -9.13 -12.88
C LEU A 27 -5.77 -7.61 -12.90
N GLU A 28 -6.96 -7.09 -12.65
CA GLU A 28 -7.21 -5.65 -12.45
C GLU A 28 -6.69 -5.13 -11.11
N VAL A 29 -6.24 -6.03 -10.23
CA VAL A 29 -5.59 -5.72 -8.96
C VAL A 29 -4.13 -6.19 -8.96
N ASN A 30 -3.32 -5.64 -8.07
CA ASN A 30 -2.06 -6.24 -7.68
C ASN A 30 -2.36 -7.34 -6.66
N TYR A 31 -1.76 -8.51 -6.82
CA TYR A 31 -1.95 -9.62 -5.89
C TYR A 31 -0.63 -9.97 -5.21
N ASP A 32 -0.68 -10.13 -3.90
CA ASP A 32 0.41 -10.68 -3.09
C ASP A 32 -0.13 -11.76 -2.15
N PHE A 33 0.74 -12.49 -1.46
CA PHE A 33 0.33 -13.58 -0.60
C PHE A 33 1.04 -13.60 0.75
N ASN A 34 0.29 -13.95 1.79
CA ASN A 34 0.82 -14.25 3.11
C ASN A 34 -0.07 -15.31 3.75
N LYS A 35 0.51 -16.34 4.39
CA LYS A 35 -0.27 -17.41 5.06
C LYS A 35 -1.27 -16.86 6.08
N LYS A 36 -0.92 -15.76 6.75
CA LYS A 36 -1.77 -15.05 7.73
C LYS A 36 -2.72 -14.02 7.12
N THR A 37 -2.69 -13.83 5.79
CA THR A 37 -3.58 -12.91 5.04
C THR A 37 -3.52 -11.44 5.47
N TRP A 38 -2.48 -11.04 6.19
CA TRP A 38 -2.25 -9.66 6.60
C TRP A 38 -1.03 -9.07 5.91
N ILE A 39 -0.97 -7.75 5.83
CA ILE A 39 0.18 -7.02 5.31
C ILE A 39 1.41 -7.27 6.20
N THR A 40 2.57 -7.39 5.57
CA THR A 40 3.88 -7.51 6.24
C THR A 40 4.75 -6.32 5.84
N SER A 41 5.84 -6.08 6.58
CA SER A 41 6.84 -5.05 6.26
C SER A 41 7.46 -5.22 4.87
N GLU A 42 7.65 -6.47 4.44
CA GLU A 42 8.14 -6.78 3.10
C GLU A 42 7.11 -6.43 2.01
N ILE A 43 5.84 -6.81 2.20
CA ILE A 43 4.77 -6.51 1.24
C ILE A 43 4.53 -4.98 1.17
N SER A 44 4.53 -4.30 2.31
CA SER A 44 4.37 -2.84 2.37
C SER A 44 5.53 -2.12 1.68
N GLU A 45 6.78 -2.52 1.93
CA GLU A 45 7.97 -1.94 1.27
C GLU A 45 7.89 -2.11 -0.25
N ASN A 46 7.61 -3.34 -0.71
CA ASN A 46 7.48 -3.64 -2.14
C ASN A 46 6.37 -2.81 -2.81
N TRP A 47 5.25 -2.59 -2.12
CA TRP A 47 4.17 -1.76 -2.62
C TRP A 47 4.56 -0.27 -2.69
N ILE A 48 5.20 0.27 -1.65
CA ILE A 48 5.67 1.67 -1.61
C ILE A 48 6.73 1.91 -2.70
N GLN A 49 7.65 0.97 -2.93
CA GLN A 49 8.64 1.09 -4.01
C GLN A 49 8.00 1.10 -5.42
N LYS A 50 6.92 0.33 -5.62
CA LYS A 50 6.16 0.39 -6.88
C LYS A 50 5.46 1.74 -7.05
N LEU A 51 4.90 2.28 -5.96
CA LEU A 51 4.30 3.62 -5.95
C LEU A 51 5.36 4.69 -6.29
N GLU A 52 6.54 4.63 -5.68
CA GLU A 52 7.66 5.54 -5.98
C GLU A 52 8.02 5.54 -7.46
N LYS A 53 8.23 4.36 -8.06
CA LYS A 53 8.52 4.23 -9.50
C LYS A 53 7.41 4.85 -10.36
N HIS A 54 6.15 4.66 -9.98
CA HIS A 54 5.00 5.24 -10.67
C HIS A 54 4.98 6.77 -10.56
N MET A 55 5.24 7.33 -9.39
CA MET A 55 5.26 8.77 -9.16
C MET A 55 6.46 9.45 -9.82
N VAL A 56 7.64 8.80 -9.83
CA VAL A 56 8.81 9.23 -10.60
C VAL A 56 8.48 9.27 -12.09
N LYS A 57 7.87 8.20 -12.64
CA LYS A 57 7.47 8.16 -14.06
C LYS A 57 6.49 9.27 -14.42
N LYS A 58 5.55 9.58 -13.52
CA LYS A 58 4.61 10.69 -13.69
C LYS A 58 5.21 12.06 -13.41
N ARG A 59 6.44 12.14 -12.89
CA ARG A 59 7.07 13.38 -12.39
C ARG A 59 6.22 14.11 -11.36
N HIS A 60 5.47 13.35 -10.55
CA HIS A 60 4.63 13.87 -9.49
C HIS A 60 5.25 13.56 -8.13
N LYS A 61 4.97 14.41 -7.14
CA LYS A 61 5.28 14.13 -5.74
C LYS A 61 3.98 13.83 -4.98
N CYS A 62 4.02 12.94 -3.99
CA CYS A 62 2.90 12.73 -3.09
C CYS A 62 3.32 12.44 -1.66
N ALA A 63 2.44 12.81 -0.72
CA ALA A 63 2.49 12.37 0.66
C ALA A 63 1.63 11.10 0.80
N LEU A 64 2.19 10.06 1.42
CA LEU A 64 1.49 8.85 1.80
C LEU A 64 1.30 8.86 3.32
N LEU A 65 0.06 8.84 3.79
CA LEU A 65 -0.27 8.77 5.21
C LEU A 65 -0.57 7.32 5.59
N LEU A 66 0.16 6.78 6.56
CA LEU A 66 -0.03 5.43 7.09
C LEU A 66 -0.36 5.46 8.58
N ASP A 67 -1.07 4.44 9.04
CA ASP A 67 -1.25 4.19 10.46
C ASP A 67 0.07 3.75 11.12
N ASN A 68 0.14 3.78 12.46
CA ASN A 68 1.33 3.37 13.20
C ASN A 68 1.37 1.83 13.40
N SER A 69 1.31 1.07 12.31
CA SER A 69 1.38 -0.39 12.34
C SER A 69 2.84 -0.88 12.33
N PRO A 70 3.18 -1.96 13.09
CA PRO A 70 4.50 -2.60 13.01
C PRO A 70 4.84 -3.14 11.62
N ALA A 71 3.83 -3.33 10.76
CA ALA A 71 4.00 -3.78 9.39
C ALA A 71 4.56 -2.68 8.45
N HIS A 72 4.86 -1.48 8.95
CA HIS A 72 5.46 -0.41 8.15
C HIS A 72 6.90 -0.13 8.57
N LEU A 73 7.76 0.12 7.58
CA LEU A 73 9.17 0.41 7.81
C LEU A 73 9.37 1.90 8.13
N LYS A 74 9.82 2.19 9.35
CA LYS A 74 10.01 3.57 9.82
C LYS A 74 11.06 4.37 9.04
N GLU A 75 12.01 3.69 8.39
CA GLU A 75 13.14 4.33 7.68
C GLU A 75 13.02 4.31 6.15
N ILE A 76 11.84 3.97 5.61
CA ILE A 76 11.67 3.82 4.16
C ILE A 76 11.92 5.11 3.37
N ASN A 77 11.68 6.28 3.98
CA ASN A 77 11.83 7.58 3.32
C ASN A 77 13.24 7.85 2.79
N GLN A 78 14.28 7.25 3.36
CA GLN A 78 15.66 7.40 2.87
C GLN A 78 15.84 6.83 1.45
N LYS A 79 14.95 5.92 1.04
CA LYS A 79 14.97 5.25 -0.27
C LYS A 79 14.04 5.90 -1.31
N LEU A 80 13.30 6.95 -0.93
CA LEU A 80 12.24 7.56 -1.76
C LEU A 80 12.59 9.01 -2.13
N LYS A 81 12.19 9.44 -3.33
CA LYS A 81 12.40 10.81 -3.83
C LYS A 81 11.09 11.54 -4.09
N ASN A 82 10.09 10.84 -4.61
CA ASN A 82 8.82 11.42 -5.02
C ASN A 82 7.66 11.10 -4.08
N VAL A 83 7.76 10.01 -3.31
CA VAL A 83 6.83 9.63 -2.26
C VAL A 83 7.44 9.99 -0.90
N THR A 84 6.69 10.70 -0.07
CA THR A 84 7.05 10.94 1.33
C THR A 84 6.05 10.27 2.24
N VAL A 85 6.50 9.36 3.09
CA VAL A 85 5.66 8.60 4.02
C VAL A 85 5.58 9.33 5.35
N PHE A 86 4.35 9.58 5.81
CA PHE A 86 4.02 10.13 7.11
C PHE A 86 3.28 9.08 7.92
N TYR A 87 3.68 8.91 9.18
CA TYR A 87 3.02 8.00 10.12
C TYR A 87 2.13 8.79 11.07
N LEU A 88 0.90 8.32 11.23
CA LEU A 88 0.01 8.83 12.27
C LEU A 88 0.57 8.50 13.67
N PRO A 89 0.24 9.28 14.71
CA PRO A 89 0.59 8.94 16.08
C PRO A 89 0.04 7.55 16.51
N PRO A 90 0.69 6.88 17.48
CA PRO A 90 0.10 5.71 18.12
C PRO A 90 -1.30 6.03 18.67
N ASN A 91 -2.21 5.06 18.64
CA ASN A 91 -3.59 5.18 19.15
C ASN A 91 -4.44 6.29 18.50
N THR A 92 -4.17 6.63 17.24
CA THR A 92 -4.98 7.59 16.49
C THR A 92 -6.43 7.06 16.35
N ILE A 93 -7.38 7.77 16.96
CA ILE A 93 -8.81 7.43 16.92
C ILE A 93 -9.36 7.41 15.49
N SER A 94 -10.36 6.56 15.24
CA SER A 94 -10.98 6.38 13.91
C SER A 94 -11.33 7.70 13.20
N LYS A 95 -11.84 8.71 13.95
CA LYS A 95 -12.18 10.04 13.42
C LYS A 95 -11.04 10.75 12.70
N LEU A 96 -9.79 10.46 13.06
CA LEU A 96 -8.58 11.07 12.49
C LEU A 96 -7.95 10.19 11.39
N ARG A 97 -8.47 8.99 11.15
CA ARG A 97 -8.05 8.09 10.08
C ARG A 97 -9.03 8.25 8.92
N PRO A 98 -8.66 8.92 7.82
CA PRO A 98 -9.60 9.19 6.72
C PRO A 98 -10.22 7.93 6.10
N MET A 99 -9.54 6.78 6.21
CA MET A 99 -10.05 5.50 5.71
C MET A 99 -11.15 4.87 6.59
N ASP A 100 -11.25 5.30 7.85
CA ASP A 100 -12.20 4.73 8.82
C ASP A 100 -13.38 5.67 9.12
N GLN A 101 -13.50 6.78 8.37
CA GLN A 101 -14.62 7.70 8.45
C GLN A 101 -15.82 7.11 7.71
N GLU A 102 -16.96 6.98 8.40
CA GLU A 102 -18.26 6.57 7.85
C GLU A 102 -18.96 7.72 7.09
#